data_AF-A0AAV1I1C9-F1
#
_entry.id   AF-A0AAV1I1C9-F1
#
_cell.length_a   1.000
_cell.length_b   1.000
_cell.length_c   1.000
_cell.angle_alpha   90.00
_cell.angle_beta   90.00
_cell.angle_gamma   90.00
#
_symmetry.space_group_name_H-M   'P 1'
#
loop_
_entity.id
_entity.type
_entity.pdbx_description
1 polymer ?
#
loop_
_entity_poly.entity_id
_entity_poly.type
_entity_poly.pdbx_seq_one_letter_code
_entity_poly.pdbx_strand_id
1 'polypeptide(L)'
;MMWPFGNWRRQSKQLPEEELKRIRRNCRSSLTAYAACSKSNKGIPLACDRLENKVVECLAAQCKECAEEVEHFRGCLQSISFNVESITGLECQKDIDAMRRCLKKLNVL
;
A
#
# COMPACT_ATOMS: atom_id res chain seq x y z
N MET A 1 21.74 -34.47 22.58
CA MET A 1 21.10 -33.12 22.68
C MET A 1 20.63 -32.75 21.29
N MET A 2 19.34 -32.88 21.01
CA MET A 2 18.75 -32.65 19.69
C MET A 2 17.98 -31.34 19.75
N TRP A 3 18.52 -30.29 19.12
CA TRP A 3 17.87 -28.99 19.02
C TRP A 3 16.74 -29.09 17.98
N PRO A 4 15.47 -28.78 18.32
CA PRO A 4 14.42 -28.72 17.34
C PRO A 4 14.52 -27.36 16.67
N PHE A 5 15.20 -27.31 15.52
CA PHE A 5 15.02 -26.21 14.58
C PHE A 5 13.58 -26.27 14.09
N GLY A 6 12.69 -25.59 14.83
CA GLY A 6 11.33 -25.33 14.44
C GLY A 6 11.35 -24.63 13.09
N ASN A 7 10.90 -25.37 12.09
CA ASN A 7 10.51 -24.88 10.77
C ASN A 7 9.43 -23.79 10.93
N TRP A 8 9.81 -22.57 11.31
CA TRP A 8 8.93 -21.41 11.19
C TRP A 8 8.97 -20.96 9.74
N ARG A 9 8.34 -21.76 8.88
CA ARG A 9 7.90 -21.35 7.55
C ARG A 9 7.36 -19.93 7.67
N ARG A 10 7.90 -19.02 6.84
CA ARG A 10 7.16 -17.84 6.35
C ARG A 10 5.84 -18.34 5.78
N GLN A 11 4.82 -18.50 6.62
CA GLN A 11 3.45 -18.52 6.15
C GLN A 11 3.22 -17.10 5.66
N SER A 12 3.17 -16.93 4.35
CA SER A 12 2.49 -15.80 3.73
C SER A 12 1.13 -15.71 4.38
N LYS A 13 0.96 -14.77 5.32
CA LYS A 13 -0.29 -14.51 6.04
C LYS A 13 -1.28 -14.00 5.01
N GLN A 14 -1.95 -14.92 4.34
CA GLN A 14 -3.02 -14.56 3.44
C GLN A 14 -4.18 -14.05 4.30
N LEU A 15 -4.59 -12.81 4.07
CA LEU A 15 -5.74 -12.26 4.79
C LEU A 15 -6.98 -13.09 4.46
N PRO A 16 -7.85 -13.35 5.45
CA PRO A 16 -9.10 -14.03 5.20
C PRO A 16 -9.92 -13.27 4.15
N GLU A 17 -10.61 -14.01 3.27
CA GLU A 17 -11.27 -13.45 2.09
C GLU A 17 -12.33 -12.38 2.45
N GLU A 18 -13.00 -12.54 3.59
CA GLU A 18 -13.94 -11.57 4.15
C GLU A 18 -13.28 -10.23 4.50
N GLU A 19 -12.07 -10.27 5.06
CA GLU A 19 -11.31 -9.07 5.41
C GLU A 19 -10.82 -8.37 4.15
N LEU A 20 -10.37 -9.14 3.16
CA LEU A 20 -9.96 -8.62 1.85
C LEU A 20 -11.13 -7.97 1.08
N LYS A 21 -12.34 -8.56 1.14
CA LYS A 21 -13.56 -7.96 0.61
C LYS A 21 -13.92 -6.66 1.33
N ARG A 22 -13.80 -6.62 2.66
CA ARG A 22 -14.05 -5.41 3.46
C ARG A 22 -13.07 -4.30 3.10
N ILE A 23 -11.77 -4.61 3.04
CA ILE A 23 -10.71 -3.67 2.64
C ILE A 23 -11.01 -3.08 1.25
N ARG A 24 -11.32 -3.93 0.27
CA ARG A 24 -11.66 -3.49 -1.10
C ARG A 24 -12.92 -2.62 -1.16
N ARG A 25 -13.93 -2.92 -0.34
CA ARG A 25 -15.15 -2.08 -0.24
C ARG A 25 -14.83 -0.70 0.31
N ASN A 26 -14.02 -0.62 1.36
CA ASN A 26 -13.61 0.65 1.96
C ASN A 26 -12.77 1.52 1.00
N CYS A 27 -11.92 0.87 0.19
CA CYS A 27 -11.08 1.55 -0.80
C CYS A 27 -11.69 1.65 -2.20
N ARG A 28 -13.00 1.38 -2.34
CA ARG A 28 -13.68 1.32 -3.65
C ARG A 28 -13.57 2.61 -4.45
N SER A 29 -13.66 3.76 -3.79
CA SER A 29 -13.55 5.08 -4.44
C SER A 29 -12.19 5.26 -5.12
N SER A 30 -11.10 5.03 -4.39
CA SER A 30 -9.73 5.11 -4.89
C SER A 30 -9.48 4.09 -6.00
N LEU A 31 -9.95 2.85 -5.82
CA LEU A 31 -9.85 1.79 -6.84
C LEU A 31 -10.57 2.17 -8.13
N THR A 32 -11.77 2.75 -8.02
CA THR A 32 -12.56 3.19 -9.17
C THR A 32 -11.89 4.35 -9.88
N ALA A 33 -11.34 5.32 -9.14
CA ALA A 33 -10.62 6.45 -9.70
C ALA A 33 -9.34 6.01 -10.44
N TYR A 34 -8.57 5.10 -9.86
CA TYR A 34 -7.39 4.52 -10.51
C TYR A 34 -7.78 3.73 -11.78
N ALA A 35 -8.82 2.88 -11.70
CA ALA A 35 -9.29 2.12 -12.85
C ALA A 35 -9.78 3.04 -14.00
N ALA A 36 -10.50 4.12 -13.67
CA ALA A 36 -10.93 5.12 -14.64
C ALA A 36 -9.74 5.83 -15.27
N CYS A 37 -8.76 6.28 -14.47
CA CYS A 37 -7.55 6.91 -14.97
C CYS A 37 -6.75 5.96 -15.87
N SER A 38 -6.52 4.71 -15.43
CA SER A 38 -5.78 3.70 -16.16
C SER A 38 -6.45 3.36 -17.50
N LYS A 39 -7.80 3.35 -17.53
CA LYS A 39 -8.56 3.15 -18.76
C LYS A 39 -8.42 4.31 -19.73
N SER A 40 -8.41 5.55 -19.23
CA SER A 40 -8.29 6.76 -20.07
C SER A 40 -6.86 7.04 -20.54
N ASN A 41 -5.85 6.61 -19.79
CA ASN A 41 -4.43 6.89 -20.04
C ASN A 41 -3.65 5.62 -20.38
N LYS A 42 -4.26 4.69 -21.14
CA LYS A 42 -3.59 3.45 -21.56
C LYS A 42 -2.31 3.76 -22.33
N GLY A 43 -1.19 3.21 -21.86
CA GLY A 43 0.12 3.38 -22.50
C GLY A 43 0.86 4.66 -22.13
N ILE A 44 0.30 5.52 -21.27
CA ILE A 44 1.02 6.68 -20.74
C ILE A 44 1.63 6.28 -19.39
N PRO A 45 2.97 6.13 -19.30
CA PRO A 45 3.61 5.81 -18.03
C PRO A 45 3.39 6.94 -17.02
N LEU A 46 3.20 6.59 -15.75
CA LEU A 46 3.06 7.50 -14.61
C LEU A 46 1.84 8.45 -14.61
N ALA A 47 0.97 8.43 -15.64
CA ALA A 47 -0.21 9.30 -15.70
C ALA A 47 -1.17 9.12 -14.51
N CYS A 48 -1.21 7.91 -13.95
CA CYS A 48 -2.10 7.54 -12.84
C CYS A 48 -1.35 7.21 -11.56
N ASP A 49 -0.05 7.50 -11.48
CA ASP A 49 0.82 7.08 -10.37
C ASP A 49 0.34 7.63 -9.02
N ARG A 50 -0.12 8.89 -9.00
CA ARG A 50 -0.75 9.49 -7.80
C ARG A 50 -2.00 8.75 -7.34
N LEU A 51 -2.83 8.28 -8.26
CA LEU A 51 -4.04 7.53 -7.93
C LEU A 51 -3.71 6.11 -7.49
N GLU A 52 -2.68 5.51 -8.10
CA GLU A 52 -2.16 4.21 -7.69
C GLU A 52 -1.61 4.26 -6.26
N ASN A 53 -0.82 5.28 -5.94
CA ASN A 53 -0.29 5.55 -4.61
C ASN A 53 -1.39 5.72 -3.57
N LYS A 54 -2.47 6.44 -3.91
CA LYS A 54 -3.67 6.55 -3.06
C LYS A 54 -4.40 5.23 -2.85
N VAL A 55 -4.39 4.33 -3.84
CA VAL A 55 -4.94 2.99 -3.68
C VAL A 55 -4.08 2.19 -2.69
N VAL A 56 -2.77 2.21 -2.85
CA VAL A 56 -1.81 1.53 -1.96
C VAL A 56 -1.96 2.02 -0.52
N GLU A 57 -1.98 3.34 -0.32
CA GLU A 57 -2.18 3.95 0.99
C GLU A 57 -3.50 3.50 1.62
N CYS A 58 -4.62 3.56 0.87
CA CYS A 58 -5.91 3.15 1.40
C CYS A 58 -5.92 1.67 1.81
N LEU A 59 -5.41 0.79 0.95
CA LEU A 59 -5.37 -0.64 1.22
C LEU A 59 -4.48 -0.95 2.43
N ALA A 60 -3.31 -0.32 2.52
CA ALA A 60 -2.38 -0.48 3.63
C ALA A 60 -2.98 0.05 4.94
N ALA A 61 -3.65 1.20 4.93
CA ALA A 61 -4.31 1.77 6.11
C ALA A 61 -5.44 0.89 6.67
N GLN A 62 -6.04 0.03 5.83
CA GLN A 62 -7.03 -0.95 6.29
C GLN A 62 -6.41 -2.27 6.76
N CYS A 63 -5.12 -2.50 6.49
CA CYS A 63 -4.40 -3.70 6.90
C CYS A 63 -3.62 -3.44 8.19
N LYS A 64 -4.01 -4.09 9.30
CA LYS A 64 -3.27 -3.98 10.57
C LYS A 64 -1.81 -4.45 10.45
N GLU A 65 -1.56 -5.43 9.58
CA GLU A 65 -0.22 -5.96 9.29
C GLU A 65 0.69 -4.94 8.60
N CYS A 66 0.15 -3.92 7.93
CA CYS A 66 0.91 -2.87 7.25
C CYS A 66 0.86 -1.52 7.99
N ALA A 67 0.45 -1.53 9.27
CA ALA A 67 0.26 -0.31 10.05
C ALA A 67 1.58 0.45 10.27
N GLU A 68 2.70 -0.26 10.42
CA GLU A 68 4.03 0.33 10.58
C GLU A 68 4.42 1.15 9.34
N GLU A 69 4.27 0.57 8.14
CA GLU A 69 4.58 1.24 6.88
C GLU A 69 3.67 2.47 6.64
N VAL A 70 2.42 2.41 7.09
CA VAL A 70 1.48 3.54 7.01
C VAL A 70 1.89 4.68 7.94
N GLU A 71 2.35 4.37 9.16
CA GLU A 71 2.84 5.38 10.10
C GLU A 71 4.14 6.02 9.60
N HIS A 72 5.06 5.24 9.00
CA HIS A 72 6.24 5.79 8.33
C HIS A 72 5.86 6.76 7.20
N PHE A 73 4.90 6.37 6.35
CA PHE A 73 4.40 7.22 5.29
C PHE A 73 3.76 8.51 5.83
N ARG A 74 2.96 8.44 6.90
CA ARG A 74 2.39 9.62 7.56
C ARG A 74 3.45 10.53 8.16
N GLY A 75 4.48 9.95 8.78
CA GLY A 75 5.63 10.71 9.29
C GLY A 75 6.38 11.42 8.18
N CYS A 76 6.59 10.75 7.04
CA CYS A 76 7.19 11.35 5.86
C CYS A 76 6.35 12.54 5.36
N LEU A 77 5.02 12.36 5.20
CA LEU A 77 4.12 13.43 4.80
C LEU A 77 4.13 14.62 5.77
N GLN A 78 4.15 14.36 7.08
CA GLN A 78 4.25 15.42 8.09
C GLN A 78 5.56 16.20 7.96
N SER A 79 6.68 15.52 7.73
CA SER A 79 7.99 16.18 7.56
C SER A 79 8.06 17.08 6.32
N ILE A 80 7.33 16.71 5.26
CA ILE A 80 7.24 17.49 4.01
C ILE A 80 6.32 18.70 4.19
N SER A 81 5.25 18.58 4.99
CA SER A 81 4.29 19.68 5.19
C SER A 81 4.90 20.95 5.81
N PHE A 82 6.08 20.85 6.42
CA PHE A 82 6.85 21.99 6.95
C PHE A 82 7.79 22.64 5.93
N ASN A 83 8.09 21.99 4.81
CA ASN A 83 8.99 22.51 3.78
C ASN A 83 8.38 22.31 2.38
N VAL A 84 7.73 23.38 1.90
CA VAL A 84 7.48 23.68 0.48
C VAL A 84 6.31 22.93 -0.19
N GLU A 85 5.55 23.69 -0.99
CA GLU A 85 4.45 23.32 -1.89
C GLU A 85 4.80 22.28 -2.99
N SER A 86 5.94 21.58 -2.89
CA SER A 86 6.45 20.74 -3.98
C SER A 86 6.33 19.25 -3.70
N ILE A 87 5.43 18.62 -4.45
CA ILE A 87 5.55 17.23 -4.96
C ILE A 87 5.36 16.14 -3.89
N THR A 88 4.11 15.97 -3.49
CA THR A 88 3.57 14.92 -2.60
C THR A 88 3.58 13.50 -3.18
N GLY A 89 4.65 13.06 -3.83
CA GLY A 89 4.72 11.67 -4.35
C GLY A 89 6.11 11.05 -4.39
N LEU A 90 7.15 11.82 -4.74
CA LEU A 90 8.50 11.28 -4.94
C LEU A 90 9.28 11.13 -3.63
N GLU A 91 9.11 12.07 -2.70
CA GLU A 91 9.85 12.10 -1.42
C GLU A 91 9.52 10.89 -0.53
N CYS A 92 8.24 10.50 -0.46
CA CYS A 92 7.79 9.33 0.32
C CYS A 92 7.64 8.05 -0.53
N GLN A 93 8.21 8.00 -1.73
CA GLN A 93 8.06 6.85 -2.62
C GLN A 93 8.58 5.54 -1.98
N LYS A 94 9.63 5.64 -1.14
CA LYS A 94 10.18 4.50 -0.40
C LYS A 94 9.15 3.86 0.55
N ASP A 95 8.35 4.69 1.21
CA ASP A 95 7.32 4.23 2.14
C ASP A 95 6.13 3.63 1.37
N ILE A 96 5.79 4.20 0.22
CA ILE A 96 4.79 3.61 -0.68
C ILE A 96 5.24 2.24 -1.20
N ASP A 97 6.51 2.10 -1.58
CA ASP A 97 7.06 0.81 -2.00
C ASP A 97 7.14 -0.19 -0.85
N ALA A 98 7.33 0.27 0.39
CA ALA A 98 7.22 -0.57 1.58
C ALA A 98 5.77 -1.05 1.78
N MET A 99 4.78 -0.15 1.72
CA MET A 99 3.35 -0.49 1.79
C MET A 99 2.95 -1.47 0.67
N ARG A 100 3.40 -1.25 -0.57
CA ARG A 100 3.18 -2.17 -1.70
C ARG A 100 3.74 -3.56 -1.43
N ARG A 101 4.96 -3.63 -0.90
CA ARG A 101 5.59 -4.91 -0.54
C ARG A 101 4.84 -5.61 0.58
N CYS A 102 4.35 -4.88 1.57
CA CYS A 102 3.51 -5.44 2.62
C CYS A 102 2.21 -6.02 2.04
N LEU A 103 1.47 -5.24 1.24
CA LEU A 103 0.23 -5.68 0.61
C LEU A 103 0.41 -6.90 -0.32
N LYS A 104 1.52 -6.97 -1.06
CA LYS A 104 1.87 -8.15 -1.89
C LYS A 104 2.12 -9.40 -1.05
N LYS A 105 2.77 -9.29 0.10
CA LYS A 105 2.97 -10.43 1.02
C LYS A 105 1.63 -10.99 1.54
N LEU A 106 0.63 -10.13 1.66
CA LEU A 106 -0.71 -10.45 2.16
C LEU A 106 -1.70 -10.85 1.05
N ASN A 107 -1.28 -10.87 -0.23
CA ASN A 107 -2.13 -11.09 -1.40
C ASN A 107 -3.32 -10.11 -1.52
N VAL A 108 -3.16 -8.87 -1.06
CA VAL A 108 -4.21 -7.83 -1.19
C VAL A 108 -4.16 -7.15 -2.56
N LEU A 109 -2.96 -7.05 -3.11
CA LEU A 109 -2.58 -6.30 -4.32
C LEU A 109 -1.80 -7.20 -5.27
#